data_AF-A0A376MVI0-F1
#
_entry.id   AF-A0A376MVI0-F1
#
_cell.length_a   1.000
_cell.length_b   1.000
_cell.length_c   1.000
_cell.angle_alpha   90.00
_cell.angle_beta   90.00
_cell.angle_gamma   90.00
#
_symmetry.space_group_name_H-M   'P 1'
#
loop_
_entity.id
_entity.type
_entity.pdbx_description
1 polymer ?
#
loop_
_entity_poly.entity_id
_entity_poly.type
_entity_poly.pdbx_seq_one_letter_code
_entity_poly.pdbx_strand_id
1 'polypeptide(L)' 'MARLAEMEKELSEAKQAVILNAPRHQKLKEISEGIVSMFRVDPDLAGPLMAMVTTMLGAI' A
#
# COMPACT_ATOMS: atom_id res chain seq x y z
N MET A 1 -9.25 15.13 5.34
CA MET A 1 -8.17 15.18 6.36
C MET A 1 -7.90 13.83 6.98
N ALA A 2 -8.87 13.13 7.58
CA ALA A 2 -8.64 11.83 8.24
C ALA A 2 -7.94 10.77 7.35
N ARG A 3 -8.38 10.59 6.10
CA ARG A 3 -7.77 9.62 5.15
C ARG A 3 -6.32 9.95 4.78
N LEU A 4 -5.98 11.24 4.68
CA LEU A 4 -4.61 11.67 4.38
C LEU A 4 -3.69 11.41 5.56
N ALA A 5 -4.14 11.70 6.79
CA ALA A 5 -3.38 11.41 8.00
C ALA A 5 -3.18 9.90 8.22
N GLU A 6 -4.21 9.09 7.95
CA GLU A 6 -4.11 7.62 7.99
C GLU A 6 -3.10 7.12 6.96
N MET A 7 -3.17 7.60 5.70
CA MET A 7 -2.16 7.29 4.68
C MET A 7 -0.74 7.68 5.11
N GLU A 8 -0.54 8.87 5.67
CA GLU A 8 0.77 9.32 6.14
C GLU A 8 1.34 8.41 7.24
N LYS A 9 0.48 7.96 8.17
CA LYS A 9 0.86 6.99 9.21
C LYS A 9 1.32 5.67 8.60
N GLU A 10 0.47 5.03 7.78
CA GLU A 10 0.76 3.72 7.19
C GLU A 10 2.03 3.77 6.30
N LEU A 11 2.22 4.86 5.55
CA LEU A 11 3.45 5.07 4.78
C LEU A 11 4.69 5.25 5.66
N SER A 12 4.54 5.89 6.82
CA SER A 12 5.63 6.03 7.80
C SER A 12 6.04 4.67 8.36
N GLU A 13 5.07 3.82 8.72
CA GLU A 13 5.29 2.47 9.24
C GLU A 13 5.96 1.57 8.18
N ALA A 14 5.50 1.64 6.92
CA ALA A 14 6.13 0.95 5.80
C ALA A 14 7.60 1.38 5.60
N LYS A 15 7.88 2.70 5.61
CA LYS A 15 9.24 3.24 5.52
C LYS A 15 10.11 2.74 6.68
N GLN A 16 9.58 2.77 7.91
CA GLN A 16 10.29 2.31 9.09
C GLN A 16 10.61 0.81 9.02
N ALA A 17 9.69 -0.03 8.54
CA ALA A 17 9.92 -1.46 8.35
C ALA A 17 11.08 -1.75 7.38
N VAL A 18 11.25 -0.92 6.35
CA VAL A 18 12.38 -1.02 5.41
C VAL A 18 13.67 -0.53 6.06
N ILE A 19 13.67 0.66 6.68
CA ILE A 19 14.85 1.29 7.29
C ILE A 19 15.43 0.40 8.40
N LEU A 20 14.57 -0.19 9.23
CA LEU A 20 14.98 -1.06 10.34
C LEU A 20 15.25 -2.51 9.90
N ASN A 21 15.20 -2.80 8.59
CA ASN A 21 15.34 -4.13 8.02
C ASN A 21 14.49 -5.19 8.75
N ALA A 22 13.21 -4.89 8.94
CA ALA A 22 12.28 -5.78 9.63
C ALA A 22 12.20 -7.17 8.94
N PRO A 23 11.74 -8.22 9.64
CA PRO A 23 11.52 -9.54 9.05
C PRO A 23 10.67 -9.48 7.78
N ARG A 24 10.90 -10.41 6.84
CA ARG A 24 10.24 -10.38 5.51
C ARG A 24 8.71 -10.31 5.59
N HIS A 25 8.09 -11.06 6.50
CA HIS A 25 6.63 -11.04 6.68
C HIS A 25 6.13 -9.68 7.18
N GLN A 26 6.89 -9.02 8.05
CA GLN A 26 6.55 -7.68 8.55
C GLN A 26 6.67 -6.64 7.44
N LYS A 27 7.77 -6.65 6.67
CA LYS A 27 7.92 -5.75 5.52
C LYS A 27 6.77 -5.92 4.52
N LEU A 28 6.36 -7.17 4.26
CA LEU A 28 5.24 -7.45 3.36
C LEU A 28 3.93 -6.85 3.88
N LYS A 29 3.62 -7.03 5.17
CA LYS A 29 2.42 -6.45 5.80
C LYS A 29 2.41 -4.91 5.66
N GLU A 30 3.42 -4.26 6.22
CA GLU A 30 3.46 -2.79 6.33
C GLU A 30 3.50 -2.12 4.95
N ILE A 31 4.27 -2.68 3.99
CA ILE A 31 4.29 -2.15 2.62
C ILE A 31 2.93 -2.34 1.94
N SER A 32 2.25 -3.47 2.15
CA SER A 32 0.94 -3.70 1.55
C SER A 32 -0.12 -2.75 2.13
N GLU A 33 -0.11 -2.53 3.44
CA GLU A 33 -1.00 -1.56 4.11
C GLU A 33 -0.73 -0.13 3.62
N GLY A 34 0.54 0.26 3.48
CA GLY A 34 0.94 1.54 2.90
C GLY A 34 0.44 1.73 1.45
N ILE A 35 0.59 0.72 0.58
CA ILE A 35 0.06 0.74 -0.79
C ILE A 35 -1.46 0.91 -0.77
N VAL A 36 -2.18 0.08 -0.01
CA VAL A 36 -3.65 0.14 0.07
C VAL A 36 -4.13 1.50 0.58
N SER A 37 -3.44 2.09 1.56
CA SER A 37 -3.80 3.40 2.11
C SER A 37 -3.72 4.52 1.07
N MET A 38 -2.75 4.48 0.15
CA MET A 38 -2.63 5.47 -0.93
C MET A 38 -3.83 5.45 -1.89
N PHE A 39 -4.32 4.26 -2.23
CA PHE A 39 -5.49 4.12 -3.12
C PHE A 39 -6.83 4.42 -2.42
N ARG A 40 -6.86 4.55 -1.10
CA ARG A 40 -8.06 4.99 -0.36
C ARG A 40 -8.23 6.49 -0.31
N VAL A 41 -7.16 7.26 -0.57
CA VAL A 41 -7.21 8.73 -0.63
C VAL A 41 -8.14 9.17 -1.75
N ASP A 42 -8.06 8.51 -2.91
CA ASP A 42 -8.95 8.68 -4.04
C ASP A 42 -9.61 7.33 -4.41
N PRO A 43 -10.86 7.09 -3.98
CA PRO A 43 -11.57 5.83 -4.22
C PRO A 43 -11.71 5.44 -5.70
N ASP A 44 -11.68 6.41 -6.62
CA ASP A 44 -11.82 6.15 -8.05
C ASP A 44 -10.60 5.41 -8.63
N LEU A 45 -9.47 5.41 -7.91
CA LEU A 45 -8.24 4.72 -8.32
C LEU A 45 -8.22 3.22 -7.98
N ALA A 46 -9.19 2.71 -7.22
CA ALA A 46 -9.24 1.29 -6.85
C ALA A 46 -9.45 0.39 -8.09
N GLY A 47 -10.33 0.78 -9.01
CA GLY A 47 -10.58 0.05 -10.26
C GLY A 47 -9.33 -0.06 -11.15
N PRO A 48 -8.70 1.08 -11.51
CA PRO A 48 -7.43 1.10 -12.25
C PRO A 48 -6.32 0.27 -11.59
N LEU A 49 -6.16 0.32 -10.27
CA LEU A 49 -5.20 -0.52 -9.55
C LEU A 49 -5.46 -2.01 -9.77
N MET A 50 -6.71 -2.44 -9.57
CA MET A 50 -7.07 -3.84 -9.72
C MET A 50 -6.83 -4.32 -11.14
N ALA A 51 -7.14 -3.49 -12.15
CA ALA A 51 -6.82 -3.80 -13.55
C ALA A 51 -5.31 -4.01 -13.76
N MET A 52 -4.46 -3.12 -13.23
CA MET A 52 -2.99 -3.26 -13.32
C MET A 52 -2.50 -4.56 -12.65
N VAL A 53 -2.99 -4.86 -11.44
CA VAL A 53 -2.62 -6.08 -10.70
C VAL A 53 -3.05 -7.33 -11.46
N THR A 54 -4.28 -7.35 -11.98
CA THR A 54 -4.80 -8.46 -12.80
C THR A 54 -3.93 -8.70 -14.03
N THR A 55 -3.52 -7.64 -14.75
CA THR A 55 -2.60 -7.75 -15.88
C THR A 55 -1.23 -8.31 -15.45
N MET A 56 -0.65 -7.83 -14.33
CA MET A 56 0.64 -8.32 -13.85
C MET A 56 0.62 -9.80 -13.43
N LEU A 57 -0.53 -10.29 -12.96
CA LEU A 57 -0.71 -11.70 -12.59
C LEU A 57 -0.96 -12.61 -13.80
N GLY A 58 -0.97 -12.07 -15.02
CA GLY A 58 -1.23 -12.83 -16.25
C GLY A 58 -2.66 -13.37 -16.33
N ALA A 59 -3.60 -12.75 -15.62
CA ALA A 59 -5.00 -13.13 -15.65
C ALA A 59 -5.75 -12.57 -16.89
N ILE A 60 -5.06 -11.83 -17.76
CA ILE A 60 -5.48 -11.33 -19.07
C ILE A 60 -4.29 -11.40 -20.02
#